data_AF-A0A357V5I8-F1
#
_entry.id   AF-A0A357V5I8-F1
#
_cell.length_a   1.000
_cell.length_b   1.000
_cell.length_c   1.000
_cell.angle_alpha   90.00
_cell.angle_beta   90.00
_cell.angle_gamma   90.00
#
_symmetry.space_group_name_H-M   'P 1'
#
loop_
_entity.id
_entity.type
_entity.pdbx_description
1 polymer ?
#
loop_
_entity_poly.entity_id
_entity_poly.type
_entity_poly.pdbx_seq_one_letter_code
_entity_poly.pdbx_strand_id
1 'polypeptide(L)' 'MSFTTLVGLLAAFGLFIGSVMMSTDNFLIFLSLSSLLMVVGGTLSATFISYEPRYVMLSLKLIWRILFSPKVGR' A
#
# COMPACT_ATOMS: atom_id res chain seq x y z
N MET A 1 -12.91 13.34 3.42
CA MET A 1 -12.18 13.27 2.14
C MET A 1 -12.90 14.17 1.15
N SER A 2 -12.21 14.96 0.33
CA SER A 2 -12.85 15.85 -0.63
C SER A 2 -13.37 15.08 -1.85
N PHE A 3 -14.42 15.57 -2.51
CA PHE A 3 -15.01 14.92 -3.68
C PHE A 3 -13.97 14.63 -4.78
N THR A 4 -13.03 15.56 -5.00
CA THR A 4 -11.91 15.41 -5.94
C THR A 4 -10.98 14.24 -5.58
N THR A 5 -10.67 14.04 -4.30
CA THR A 5 -9.83 12.90 -3.87
C THR A 5 -10.53 11.57 -4.10
N LEU A 6 -11.84 11.51 -3.90
CA LEU A 6 -12.61 10.29 -4.13
C LEU A 6 -12.64 9.94 -5.63
N VAL A 7 -12.93 10.93 -6.49
CA VAL A 7 -12.96 10.73 -7.95
C VAL A 7 -11.58 10.36 -8.50
N GLY A 8 -10.52 11.03 -8.05
CA GLY A 8 -9.15 10.71 -8.45
C GLY A 8 -8.72 9.30 -8.05
N LEU A 9 -9.08 8.87 -6.83
CA LEU A 9 -8.83 7.51 -6.36
C LEU A 9 -9.57 6.48 -7.22
N LEU A 10 -10.87 6.68 -7.46
CA LEU A 10 -11.68 5.79 -8.29
C LEU A 10 -11.16 5.71 -9.73
N ALA A 11 -10.74 6.84 -10.31
CA ALA A 11 -10.16 6.88 -11.65
C ALA A 11 -8.83 6.11 -11.72
N ALA A 12 -7.94 6.29 -10.73
CA ALA A 12 -6.67 5.58 -10.67
C ALA A 12 -6.85 4.06 -10.56
N PHE A 13 -7.70 3.60 -9.64
CA PHE A 13 -8.00 2.17 -9.52
C PHE A 13 -8.74 1.63 -10.75
N GLY A 14 -9.66 2.40 -11.33
CA GLY A 14 -10.40 2.00 -12.52
C GLY A 14 -9.50 1.82 -13.74
N LEU A 15 -8.57 2.74 -13.98
CA LEU A 15 -7.58 2.62 -15.06
C LEU A 15 -6.62 1.44 -14.82
N PHE A 16 -6.19 1.22 -13.58
CA PHE A 16 -5.32 0.09 -13.24
C PHE A 16 -6.02 -1.26 -13.40
N ILE A 17 -7.22 -1.42 -12.87
CA ILE A 17 -8.00 -2.66 -12.99
C ILE A 17 -8.42 -2.88 -14.45
N GLY A 18 -8.84 -1.82 -15.15
CA GLY A 18 -9.22 -1.87 -16.56
C GLY A 18 -8.06 -2.31 -17.45
N SER A 19 -6.84 -1.79 -17.23
CA SER A 19 -5.67 -2.21 -18.01
C SER A 19 -5.30 -3.67 -17.75
N VAL A 20 -5.39 -4.13 -16.50
CA VAL A 20 -5.18 -5.54 -16.12
C VAL A 20 -6.19 -6.44 -16.83
N MET A 21 -7.49 -6.09 -16.80
CA MET A 21 -8.56 -6.85 -17.46
C MET A 21 -8.41 -6.89 -18.97
N MET A 22 -7.92 -5.82 -19.60
CA MET A 22 -7.70 -5.79 -21.04
C MET A 22 -6.44 -6.53 -21.48
N SER A 23 -5.44 -6.66 -20.60
CA SER A 23 -4.13 -7.21 -20.98
C SER A 23 -4.05 -8.73 -20.87
N THR A 24 -4.80 -9.35 -19.95
CA THR A 24 -4.65 -10.78 -19.66
C THR A 24 -5.94 -11.39 -19.11
N ASP A 25 -6.29 -12.60 -19.55
CA ASP A 25 -7.36 -13.41 -18.95
C ASP A 25 -6.98 -14.00 -17.57
N ASN A 26 -5.68 -14.09 -17.29
CA ASN A 26 -5.12 -14.65 -16.06
C ASN A 26 -4.69 -13.56 -15.07
N PHE A 27 -5.63 -13.08 -14.27
CA PHE A 27 -5.43 -12.08 -13.22
C PHE A 27 -4.36 -12.46 -12.19
N LEU A 28 -4.18 -13.76 -11.96
CA LEU A 28 -3.22 -14.32 -10.98
C LEU A 28 -1.76 -13.98 -11.31
N ILE A 29 -1.44 -13.63 -12.55
CA ILE A 29 -0.07 -13.25 -12.96
C ILE A 29 0.37 -11.96 -12.26
N PHE A 30 -0.56 -11.06 -11.94
CA PHE A 30 -0.27 -9.82 -11.22
C PHE A 30 -0.05 -10.04 -9.72
N LEU A 31 -0.45 -11.20 -9.17
CA LEU A 31 -0.25 -11.58 -7.77
C LEU A 31 0.92 -12.57 -7.67
N SER A 32 2.12 -12.08 -7.94
CA SER A 32 3.37 -12.83 -7.75
C SER A 32 4.01 -12.52 -6.40
N LEU A 33 4.44 -13.56 -5.68
CA LEU A 33 5.21 -13.43 -4.45
C LEU A 33 6.50 -12.62 -4.67
N SER A 34 7.15 -12.80 -5.83
CA SER A 34 8.37 -12.06 -6.19
C SER A 34 8.10 -10.55 -6.33
N SER A 35 7.00 -10.17 -6.98
CA SER A 35 6.58 -8.77 -7.12
C SER A 35 6.25 -8.14 -5.76
N LEU A 36 5.58 -8.88 -4.87
CA LEU A 36 5.27 -8.41 -3.52
C LEU A 36 6.54 -8.17 -2.71
N LEU A 37 7.47 -9.13 -2.71
CA LEU A 37 8.75 -9.00 -2.00
C LEU A 37 9.59 -7.85 -2.53
N MET A 38 9.59 -7.62 -3.85
CA MET A 38 10.32 -6.50 -4.46
C MET A 38 9.79 -5.15 -3.97
N VAL A 39 8.47 -4.94 -4.03
CA VAL A 39 7.86 -3.68 -3.63
C VAL A 39 7.96 -3.48 -2.12
N VAL A 40 7.48 -4.45 -1.33
CA VAL A 40 7.49 -4.34 0.13
C VAL A 40 8.92 -4.28 0.67
N GLY A 41 9.79 -5.18 0.21
CA GLY A 41 11.19 -5.22 0.63
C GLY A 41 11.96 -3.97 0.20
N GLY A 42 11.79 -3.51 -1.05
CA GLY A 42 12.44 -2.30 -1.54
C GLY A 42 12.01 -1.05 -0.75
N THR A 43 10.71 -0.92 -0.48
CA THR A 43 10.19 0.22 0.28
C THR A 43 10.66 0.17 1.73
N LEU A 44 10.59 -0.98 2.40
CA LEU A 44 11.08 -1.14 3.77
C LEU A 44 12.59 -0.86 3.87
N SER A 45 13.40 -1.43 2.97
CA SER A 45 14.83 -1.18 2.91
C SER A 45 15.15 0.31 2.73
N ALA A 46 14.49 0.98 1.78
CA ALA A 46 14.65 2.42 1.60
C ALA A 46 14.29 3.19 2.88
N THR A 47 13.23 2.77 3.59
CA THR A 47 12.81 3.40 4.85
C THR A 47 13.87 3.22 5.95
N PHE A 48 14.48 2.04 6.08
CA PHE A 48 15.55 1.79 7.06
C PHE A 48 16.88 2.48 6.72
N ILE A 49 17.12 2.77 5.43
CA ILE A 49 18.30 3.56 5.01
C ILE A 49 18.07 5.04 5.29
N SER A 50 16.87 5.56 5.05
CA SER A 50 16.56 7.00 5.15
C SER A 50 16.28 7.48 6.59
N TYR A 51 15.88 6.59 7.50
CA TYR A 51 15.49 6.96 8.87
C TYR A 51 16.17 6.08 9.91
N GLU A 52 16.35 6.60 11.13
CA GLU A 52 16.89 5.79 12.22
C GLU A 52 16.00 4.56 12.46
N PRO A 53 16.58 3.35 12.61
CA PRO A 53 15.82 2.10 12.71
C PRO A 53 14.79 2.10 13.84
N ARG A 54 15.09 2.80 14.95
CA ARG A 54 14.18 2.94 16.08
C ARG A 54 12.88 3.63 15.68
N TYR A 55 12.94 4.71 14.89
CA TYR A 55 11.75 5.42 14.45
C TYR A 55 10.94 4.61 13.45
N VAL A 56 11.59 3.89 12.53
CA VAL A 56 10.90 3.00 11.58
C VAL A 56 10.10 1.94 12.35
N MET A 57 10.71 1.29 13.35
CA MET A 57 10.03 0.28 14.15
C MET A 57 8.88 0.82 14.99
N LEU A 58 9.02 2.02 15.56
CA LEU A 58 7.95 2.68 16.29
C LEU A 58 6.77 3.02 15.37
N SER A 59 7.05 3.53 14.17
CA SER A 59 6.04 3.85 13.16
C SER A 59 5.28 2.61 12.71
N LEU A 60 5.96 1.48 12.44
CA LEU A 60 5.31 0.22 12.09
C LEU A 60 4.37 -0.27 13.21
N LYS A 61 4.80 -0.19 14.47
CA LYS A 61 3.95 -0.53 15.63
C LYS A 61 2.74 0.40 15.75
N LEU A 62 2.93 1.69 15.48
CA LEU A 62 1.85 2.67 15.52
C LEU A 62 0.81 2.42 14.42
N ILE A 63 1.24 2.14 13.18
CA ILE A 63 0.37 1.76 12.07
C ILE A 63 -0.45 0.52 12.45
N TRP A 64 0.19 -0.50 12.99
CA TRP A 64 -0.50 -1.71 13.47
C TRP A 64 -1.56 -1.39 14.52
N ARG A 65 -1.23 -0.53 15.49
CA ARG A 65 -2.16 -0.10 16.53
C ARG A 65 -3.34 0.68 15.97
N ILE A 66 -3.14 1.54 14.97
CA ILE A 66 -4.21 2.33 14.33
C ILE A 66 -5.17 1.41 13.57
N LEU A 67 -4.65 0.42 12.85
CA LEU A 67 -5.46 -0.52 12.06
C LEU A 67 -6.32 -1.44 12.93
N PHE A 68 -5.79 -1.94 14.06
CA PHE A 68 -6.47 -2.95 14.89
C PHE A 68 -7.04 -2.43 16.22
N SER A 69 -6.67 -1.21 16.61
CA SER A 69 -7.25 -0.52 17.76
C SER A 69 -7.44 0.95 17.41
N PRO A 70 -8.39 1.26 16.52
CA PRO A 70 -8.93 2.60 16.49
C PRO A 70 -9.66 2.78 17.82
N LYS A 71 -8.94 3.21 18.86
CA LYS A 71 -9.54 3.99 19.92
C LYS A 71 -9.91 5.31 19.27
N VAL A 72 -11.05 5.29 18.56
CA VAL A 72 -11.86 6.48 18.33
C VAL A 72 -12.38 6.87 19.71
N GLY A 73 -11.48 7.42 20.51
CA GLY A 73 -11.75 7.91 21.84
C GLY A 73 -11.71 9.42 21.75
N ARG A 74 -12.90 10.01 21.67
CA ARG A 74 -13.21 11.09 22.61
C ARG A 74 -13.55 10.44 23.94
#